data_AF-A0A183BVR2-F1
#
_entry.id   AF-A0A183BVR2-F1
#
_cell.length_a   1.000
_cell.length_b   1.000
_cell.length_c   1.000
_cell.angle_alpha   90.00
_cell.angle_beta   90.00
_cell.angle_gamma   90.00
#
_symmetry.space_group_name_H-M   'P 1'
#
loop_
_entity.id
_entity.type
_entity.pdbx_description
1 polymer ?
#
loop_
_entity_poly.entity_id
_entity_poly.type
_entity_poly.pdbx_seq_one_letter_code
_entity_poly.pdbx_strand_id
1 'polypeptide(L)' 'MVTHFGSSPINERDLLQIIESNFDLRPGAIIKQLGLTRPIYQRTAENGHFGNAEFPWERPKTLILPKNLHEKLRDVQVG' A
#
# COMPACT_ATOMS: atom_id res chain seq x y z
N MET A 1 6.11 10.07 4.84
CA MET A 1 5.02 10.52 5.73
C MET A 1 3.78 9.73 5.37
N VAL A 2 3.01 9.30 6.37
CA VAL A 2 1.75 8.56 6.18
C VAL A 2 0.74 9.24 7.07
N THR A 3 -0.43 9.59 6.54
CA THR A 3 -1.45 10.30 7.31
C THR A 3 -2.76 9.51 7.28
N HIS A 4 -3.32 9.24 8.45
CA HIS A 4 -4.53 8.44 8.61
C HIS A 4 -5.74 9.24 9.10
N PHE A 5 -5.61 10.57 9.27
CA PHE A 5 -6.69 11.48 9.64
C PHE A 5 -7.49 11.05 10.89
N GLY A 6 -6.81 10.50 11.90
CA GLY A 6 -7.45 10.03 13.14
C GLY A 6 -8.20 8.69 13.05
N SER A 7 -8.22 8.04 11.89
CA SER A 7 -8.97 6.78 11.70
C SER A 7 -8.21 5.49 12.03
N SER A 8 -6.91 5.56 12.27
CA SER A 8 -6.08 4.40 12.58
C SER A 8 -5.94 4.23 14.10
N PRO A 9 -5.96 2.99 14.61
CA PRO A 9 -5.67 2.72 16.01
C PRO A 9 -4.17 2.79 16.36
N ILE A 10 -3.29 2.85 15.37
CA ILE A 10 -1.84 2.96 15.55
C ILE A 10 -1.33 4.26 14.93
N ASN A 11 -0.17 4.72 15.39
CA ASN A 11 0.37 6.01 14.95
C ASN A 11 0.98 5.93 13.55
N GLU A 12 1.22 7.11 12.95
CA GLU A 12 1.79 7.26 11.61
C GLU A 12 3.18 6.63 11.43
N ARG A 13 4.00 6.55 12.50
CA ARG A 13 5.33 5.92 12.44
C ARG A 13 5.21 4.41 12.32
N ASP A 14 4.29 3.80 13.06
CA ASP A 14 4.02 2.37 12.96
C ASP A 14 3.47 2.01 11.57
N LEU A 15 2.56 2.83 11.03
CA LEU A 15 2.05 2.67 9.66
C LEU A 15 3.18 2.79 8.62
N LEU A 16 4.06 3.77 8.78
CA LEU A 16 5.23 3.93 7.92
C LEU A 16 6.14 2.69 7.99
N GLN A 17 6.38 2.14 9.17
CA GLN A 17 7.19 0.92 9.34
C GLN A 17 6.58 -0.27 8.58
N ILE A 18 5.25 -0.42 8.60
CA ILE A 18 4.56 -1.46 7.82
C ILE A 18 4.81 -1.26 6.32
N ILE A 19 4.69 -0.03 5.83
CA ILE A 19 4.91 0.28 4.41
C ILE A 19 6.36 -0.03 4.00
N GLU A 20 7.34 0.45 4.76
CA GLU A 20 8.77 0.23 4.47
C GLU A 20 9.15 -1.27 4.51
N SER A 21 8.50 -2.06 5.36
CA SER A 21 8.74 -3.51 5.45
C SER A 21 8.15 -4.29 4.27
N ASN A 22 7.19 -3.72 3.53
CA ASN A 22 6.41 -4.43 2.53
C ASN A 22 6.61 -3.92 1.10
N PHE A 23 7.05 -2.68 0.91
CA PHE A 23 7.17 -2.08 -0.41
C PHE A 23 8.61 -1.67 -0.71
N ASP A 24 9.12 -2.14 -1.86
CA ASP A 24 10.35 -1.62 -2.44
C ASP A 24 9.99 -0.40 -3.30
N LEU A 25 10.15 0.79 -2.72
CA LEU A 25 9.71 2.05 -3.31
C LEU A 25 10.70 2.63 -4.33
N ARG A 26 11.76 1.89 -4.69
CA ARG A 26 12.68 2.32 -5.74
C ARG A 26 11.96 2.34 -7.10
N PRO A 27 12.16 3.34 -7.97
CA PRO A 27 11.45 3.46 -9.24
C PRO A 27 11.49 2.18 -10.11
N GLY A 28 12.67 1.55 -10.22
CA GLY A 28 12.83 0.31 -10.99
C GLY A 28 12.06 -0.88 -10.40
N ALA A 29 11.95 -0.97 -9.07
CA ALA A 29 11.17 -2.00 -8.41
C ALA A 29 9.67 -1.80 -8.63
N ILE A 30 9.18 -0.55 -8.56
CA ILE A 30 7.79 -0.19 -8.86
C ILE A 30 7.43 -0.58 -10.30
N ILE A 31 8.24 -0.17 -11.28
CA ILE A 31 8.03 -0.52 -12.69
C ILE A 31 7.93 -2.03 -12.88
N LYS A 32 8.83 -2.78 -12.25
CA LYS A 32 8.87 -4.24 -12.34
C LYS A 32 7.65 -4.90 -11.67
N GLN A 33 7.32 -4.52 -10.44
CA GLN A 33 6.23 -5.13 -9.66
C GLN A 33 4.86 -4.87 -10.29
N LEU A 34 4.64 -3.68 -10.84
CA LEU A 34 3.38 -3.32 -11.50
C LEU A 34 3.37 -3.63 -13.01
N GLY A 35 4.50 -4.04 -13.57
CA GLY A 35 4.63 -4.36 -15.00
C GLY A 35 4.32 -3.15 -15.90
N LEU A 36 4.91 -1.99 -15.58
CA LEU A 36 4.59 -0.69 -16.18
C LEU A 36 5.23 -0.45 -17.56
N THR A 37 6.05 -1.37 -18.06
CA THR A 37 6.60 -1.28 -19.43
C THR A 37 5.63 -1.75 -20.51
N ARG A 38 4.45 -2.24 -20.12
CA ARG A 38 3.38 -2.69 -21.03
C ARG A 38 2.58 -1.51 -21.58
N PRO A 39 2.00 -1.61 -22.79
CA PRO A 39 1.19 -0.54 -23.39
C PRO A 39 -0.23 -0.50 -22.79
N ILE A 40 -0.35 -0.18 -21.50
CA ILE A 40 -1.62 -0.18 -20.76
C ILE A 40 -2.22 1.23 -20.54
N TYR A 41 -1.49 2.29 -20.91
CA TYR A 41 -1.80 3.66 -20.54
C TYR A 41 -2.98 4.28 -21.30
N GLN A 42 -3.32 3.79 -22.50
CA GLN A 42 -4.44 4.35 -23.28
C GLN A 42 -5.76 4.25 -22.50
N ARG A 43 -6.02 3.14 -21.81
CA ARG A 43 -7.22 2.95 -20.98
C ARG A 43 -7.27 3.86 -19.77
N THR A 44 -6.13 4.39 -19.32
CA THR A 44 -6.09 5.32 -18.18
C THR A 44 -6.50 6.75 -18.54
N ALA A 45 -6.57 7.07 -19.84
CA ALA A 45 -6.90 8.41 -20.35
C ALA A 45 -8.41 8.71 -20.36
N GLU A 46 -9.25 7.73 -20.03
CA GLU A 46 -10.68 7.88 -19.85
C GLU A 46 -11.07 7.59 -18.41
N ASN A 47 -12.04 8.32 -17.86
CA ASN A 47 -12.64 8.05 -16.54
C ASN A 47 -11.68 8.02 -15.34
N GLY A 48 -10.42 8.46 -15.51
CA GLY A 48 -9.41 8.57 -14.46
C GLY A 48 -8.46 7.38 -14.34
N HIS A 49 -7.36 7.59 -13.63
CA HIS A 49 -6.28 6.59 -13.47
C HIS A 49 -6.52 5.57 -12.35
N PHE A 50 -7.50 5.83 -11.47
CA PHE A 50 -7.79 5.02 -10.28
C PHE A 50 -9.23 4.52 -10.28
N GLY A 51 -9.49 3.43 -9.56
CA GLY A 51 -10.80 2.79 -9.41
C GLY A 51 -11.15 1.76 -10.49
N ASN A 52 -10.24 1.50 -11.45
CA ASN A 52 -10.43 0.45 -12.45
C ASN A 52 -9.59 -0.80 -12.13
N ALA A 53 -10.25 -1.87 -11.70
CA ALA A 53 -9.63 -3.14 -11.26
C ALA A 53 -8.72 -3.84 -12.29
N GLU A 54 -8.77 -3.42 -13.57
CA GLU A 54 -7.82 -3.90 -14.58
C GLU A 54 -6.40 -3.36 -14.41
N PHE A 55 -6.24 -2.21 -13.74
CA PHE A 55 -4.94 -1.59 -13.55
C PHE A 55 -4.10 -2.30 -12.47
N PRO A 56 -2.79 -2.45 -12.68
CA PRO A 56 -1.95 -3.24 -11.79
C PRO A 56 -1.84 -2.66 -10.37
N TRP A 57 -1.95 -1.34 -10.21
CA TRP A 57 -1.91 -0.66 -8.91
C TRP A 57 -3.22 -0.76 -8.11
N GLU A 58 -4.31 -1.19 -8.74
CA GLU A 58 -5.61 -1.40 -8.07
C GLU A 58 -5.70 -2.74 -7.34
N ARG A 59 -4.63 -3.57 -7.40
CA ARG A 59 -4.56 -4.85 -6.69
C ARG A 59 -3.80 -4.66 -5.39
N PRO A 60 -4.46 -4.69 -4.21
CA PRO A 60 -3.79 -4.53 -2.95
C PRO A 60 -2.80 -5.66 -2.68
N LYS A 61 -1.66 -5.30 -2.08
CA LYS A 61 -0.67 -6.27 -1.63
C LYS A 61 -1.04 -6.79 -0.24
N THR A 62 -0.94 -8.10 -0.03
CA THR A 62 -0.98 -8.69 1.31
C THR A 62 0.24 -8.23 2.10
N LEU A 63 0.02 -7.59 3.24
CA LEU A 63 1.08 -7.05 4.09
C LEU A 63 1.54 -8.10 5.12
N ILE A 64 2.85 -8.17 5.33
CA ILE A 64 3.48 -8.88 6.44
C ILE A 64 3.71 -7.88 7.55
N LEU A 65 3.12 -8.13 8.72
CA LEU A 65 3.25 -7.25 9.86
C LEU A 65 4.51 -7.60 10.68
N PRO A 66 5.36 -6.62 11.03
CA PRO A 66 6.39 -6.79 12.04
C PRO A 66 5.78 -7.30 13.36
N LYS A 67 6.47 -8.21 14.06
CA LYS A 67 5.95 -8.87 15.28
C LYS A 67 5.43 -7.87 16.32
N ASN A 68 6.20 -6.82 16.58
CA ASN A 68 5.83 -5.77 17.54
C ASN A 68 4.52 -5.06 17.16
N LEU A 69 4.23 -4.91 15.86
CA LEU A 69 3.00 -4.28 15.38
C LEU A 69 1.82 -5.25 15.38
N HIS A 70 2.08 -6.54 15.18
CA HIS A 70 1.05 -7.58 15.32
C HIS A 70 0.55 -7.69 16.77
N GLU A 71 1.42 -7.51 17.76
CA GLU A 71 1.02 -7.44 19.18
C GLU A 71 0.19 -6.19 19.45
N LYS A 72 0.70 -5.03 19.06
CA LYS A 72 0.03 -3.74 19.27
C LYS A 72 -1.39 -3.68 18.67
N LEU A 73 -1.59 -4.24 17.48
CA LEU A 73 -2.91 -4.27 16.84
C LEU A 73 -3.88 -5.23 17.54
N ARG A 74 -3.39 -6.33 18.12
CA ARG A 74 -4.22 -7.24 18.93
C ARG A 74 -4.72 -6.55 20.20
N ASP A 75 -3.85 -5.81 20.88
CA ASP A 75 -4.21 -5.14 22.13
C ASP A 75 -5.30 -4.07 21.95
N VAL A 76 -5.34 -3.41 20.78
CA VAL A 76 -6.40 -2.46 20.44
C VAL A 76 -7.76 -3.14 20.24
N GLN A 77 -7.79 -4.32 19.62
CA GLN A 77 -9.05 -5.01 19.28
C GLN A 77 -9.71 -5.74 20.45
N VAL A 78 -9.00 -5.87 21.58
CA VAL A 78 -9.49 -6.55 22.80
C VAL A 78 -9.95 -5.55 23.88
N GLY A 79 -9.86 -4.24 23.60
CA GLY A 79 -10.33 -3.14 24.47
C GLY A 79 -11.72 -2.63 24.18
#